data_AF-U3GHM3-F1
#
_entry.id   AF-U3GHM3-F1
#
_cell.length_a   1.000
_cell.length_b   1.000
_cell.length_c   1.000
_cell.angle_alpha   90.00
_cell.angle_beta   90.00
_cell.angle_gamma   90.00
#
_symmetry.space_group_name_H-M   'P 1'
#
loop_
_entity.id
_entity.type
_entity.pdbx_description
1 polymer ?
#
loop_
_entity_poly.entity_id
_entity_poly.type
_entity_poly.pdbx_seq_one_letter_code
_entity_poly.pdbx_strand_id
1 'polypeptide(L)'
;MSWQNWVVSRMVRNQIKKPTEREPFDPIATRLHAEKRKMPSPVELPPDWRIVPADGVNGDGLTGEWIEPADPDLHDDAPVVLYLHGGGYFFCSPRTHRPITIGLATHARARVCVPDYRLAPEHPFPAPVEDALFTYRTLVTQGVSPSRIVVAGDSAGGGLALALLVALRDAADPLPAGAVLYSPWTDLAATGQSLIDNDESDVMFRGAWMAHGAALYLGDSGAPADHPLASPLYADFTGLPTLHCYVSTSEVLRDDTLRMAERARAAGVSVSVEMGRRLPHVWPIFYPFLPEARVALKRSGEQIRRLVAAQHKNREPVELTPA
;
A
#
# COMPACT_ATOMS: atom_id res chain seq x y z
N MET A 1 7.21 6.27 23.54
CA MET A 1 7.88 6.52 22.25
C MET A 1 9.24 5.83 22.34
N SER A 2 9.52 4.86 21.48
CA SER A 2 10.81 4.13 21.50
C SER A 2 11.98 5.06 21.14
N TRP A 3 13.20 4.72 21.59
CA TRP A 3 14.40 5.48 21.18
C TRP A 3 14.66 5.30 19.67
N GLN A 4 14.30 4.14 19.11
CA GLN A 4 14.33 3.88 17.67
C GLN A 4 13.42 4.84 16.92
N ASN A 5 12.21 5.12 17.44
CA ASN A 5 11.33 6.10 16.83
C ASN A 5 11.96 7.49 16.77
N TRP A 6 12.66 7.91 17.84
CA TRP A 6 13.38 9.18 17.83
C TRP A 6 14.50 9.20 16.78
N VAL A 7 15.29 8.13 16.68
CA VAL A 7 16.37 7.99 15.67
C VAL A 7 15.81 8.05 14.25
N VAL A 8 14.80 7.22 13.96
CA VAL A 8 14.15 7.17 12.65
C VAL A 8 13.53 8.52 12.30
N SER A 9 12.77 9.12 13.22
CA SER A 9 12.13 10.42 13.00
C SER A 9 13.15 11.52 12.70
N ARG A 10 14.28 11.55 13.43
CA ARG A 10 15.36 12.52 13.17
C ARG A 10 16.05 12.26 11.83
N MET A 11 16.27 11.01 11.46
CA MET A 11 16.84 10.63 10.17
C MET A 11 15.91 11.04 9.02
N VAL A 12 14.62 10.68 9.09
CA VAL A 12 13.60 10.99 8.07
C VAL A 12 13.47 12.51 7.90
N ARG A 13 13.40 13.27 9.00
CA ARG A 13 13.35 14.74 8.95
C ARG A 13 14.53 15.36 8.21
N ASN A 14 15.74 14.86 8.46
CA ASN A 14 16.94 15.44 7.86
C ASN A 14 17.20 14.96 6.42
N GLN A 15 16.81 13.73 6.07
CA GLN A 15 17.12 13.11 4.79
C GLN A 15 15.98 13.17 3.77
N ILE A 16 14.72 13.35 4.20
CA ILE A 16 13.56 13.38 3.30
C ILE A 16 12.85 14.74 3.34
N LYS A 17 12.44 15.19 4.53
CA LYS A 17 11.67 16.43 4.65
C LYS A 17 12.46 17.67 4.20
N LYS A 18 13.68 17.86 4.72
CA LYS A 18 14.49 19.03 4.34
C LYS A 18 14.85 19.11 2.84
N PRO A 19 15.18 18.00 2.15
CA PRO A 19 15.38 18.04 0.70
C PRO A 19 14.11 18.33 -0.10
N THR A 20 12.94 17.86 0.33
CA THR A 20 11.66 18.13 -0.36
C THR A 20 11.19 19.59 -0.20
N GLU A 21 11.76 20.33 0.76
CA GLU A 21 11.61 21.79 0.88
C GLU A 21 12.44 22.58 -0.15
N ARG A 22 13.31 21.93 -0.94
CA ARG A 22 14.16 22.61 -1.94
C ARG A 22 13.51 22.53 -3.31
N GLU A 23 13.31 23.69 -3.94
CA GLU A 23 12.87 23.79 -5.33
C GLU A 23 14.05 23.99 -6.30
N PRO A 24 13.99 23.43 -7.53
CA PRO A 24 12.93 22.56 -8.05
C PRO A 24 13.06 21.11 -7.56
N PHE A 25 11.93 20.42 -7.39
CA PHE A 25 11.90 18.99 -7.09
C PHE A 25 12.14 18.18 -8.38
N ASP A 26 13.11 17.26 -8.35
CA ASP A 26 13.42 16.37 -9.46
C ASP A 26 12.98 14.92 -9.14
N PRO A 27 11.90 14.41 -9.77
CA PRO A 27 11.39 13.06 -9.49
C PRO A 27 12.39 11.97 -9.91
N ILE A 28 13.13 12.16 -11.00
CA ILE A 28 14.08 11.16 -11.53
C ILE A 28 15.30 11.08 -10.59
N ALA A 29 15.85 12.22 -10.19
CA ALA A 29 16.96 12.24 -9.23
C ALA A 29 16.52 11.66 -7.87
N THR A 30 15.29 11.93 -7.43
CA THR A 30 14.72 11.36 -6.20
C THR A 30 14.59 9.84 -6.30
N ARG A 31 14.11 9.31 -7.44
CA ARG A 31 14.05 7.87 -7.71
C ARG A 31 15.43 7.22 -7.63
N LEU A 32 16.43 7.78 -8.32
CA LEU A 32 17.81 7.29 -8.27
C LEU A 32 18.43 7.34 -6.87
N HIS A 33 18.07 8.35 -6.07
CA HIS A 33 18.54 8.45 -4.69
C HIS A 33 17.87 7.41 -3.78
N ALA A 34 16.55 7.21 -3.92
CA ALA A 34 15.79 6.21 -3.17
C ALA A 34 16.37 4.80 -3.38
N GLU A 35 16.72 4.46 -4.62
CA GLU A 35 17.33 3.16 -4.96
C GLU A 35 18.71 2.92 -4.35
N LYS A 36 19.47 3.99 -4.07
CA LYS A 36 20.80 3.91 -3.46
C LYS A 36 20.75 3.92 -1.93
N ARG A 37 19.60 4.23 -1.34
CA ARG A 37 19.46 4.43 0.09
C ARG A 37 19.55 3.10 0.83
N LYS A 38 20.52 2.99 1.73
CA LYS A 38 20.64 1.85 2.63
C LYS A 38 19.77 2.08 3.87
N MET A 39 18.88 1.13 4.16
CA MET A 39 18.10 1.16 5.40
C MET A 39 19.00 0.87 6.62
N PRO A 40 18.73 1.47 7.80
CA PRO A 40 19.56 1.32 8.99
C PRO A 40 19.73 -0.11 9.49
N SER A 41 18.81 -1.00 9.11
CA SER A 41 18.90 -2.44 9.32
C SER A 41 18.45 -3.11 8.04
N PRO A 42 19.31 -3.84 7.31
CA PRO A 42 18.84 -4.69 6.23
C PRO A 42 17.87 -5.71 6.82
N VAL A 43 16.77 -5.97 6.12
CA VAL A 43 15.84 -7.02 6.51
C VAL A 43 16.40 -8.32 5.99
N GLU A 44 16.73 -9.22 6.90
CA GLU A 44 17.10 -10.58 6.52
C GLU A 44 15.85 -11.34 6.10
N LEU A 45 15.92 -11.92 4.91
CA LEU A 45 14.90 -12.85 4.45
C LEU A 45 15.01 -14.13 5.28
N PRO A 46 13.89 -14.68 5.81
CA PRO A 46 13.96 -15.95 6.51
C PRO A 46 14.54 -17.05 5.61
N PRO A 47 15.28 -18.04 6.14
CA PRO A 47 15.99 -19.05 5.33
C PRO A 47 15.09 -19.83 4.35
N ASP A 48 13.84 -20.07 4.74
CA ASP A 48 12.87 -20.83 3.95
C ASP A 48 12.07 -19.95 2.97
N TRP A 49 12.52 -18.73 2.72
CA TRP A 49 11.89 -17.79 1.80
C TRP A 49 12.89 -17.35 0.74
N ARG A 50 12.37 -17.01 -0.43
CA ARG A 50 13.15 -16.46 -1.55
C ARG A 50 12.46 -15.24 -2.13
N ILE A 51 13.27 -14.36 -2.72
CA ILE A 51 12.78 -13.30 -3.60
C ILE A 51 13.10 -13.74 -5.01
N VAL A 52 12.09 -13.91 -5.84
CA VAL A 52 12.24 -14.22 -7.26
C VAL A 52 11.64 -13.09 -8.09
N PRO A 53 12.19 -12.81 -9.28
CA PRO A 53 11.53 -11.88 -10.19
C PRO A 53 10.09 -12.33 -10.43
N ALA A 54 9.16 -11.38 -10.43
CA ALA A 54 7.83 -11.58 -11.00
C ALA A 54 7.89 -11.41 -12.53
N ASP A 55 8.98 -11.87 -13.15
CA ASP A 55 9.09 -11.99 -14.60
C ASP A 55 8.04 -13.02 -14.99
N GLY A 56 7.07 -12.60 -15.79
CA GLY A 56 5.96 -13.44 -16.22
C GLY A 56 6.39 -14.88 -16.42
N VAL A 57 6.00 -15.75 -15.49
CA VAL A 57 6.10 -17.19 -15.71
C VAL A 57 5.12 -17.42 -16.85
N ASN A 58 5.66 -17.51 -18.08
CA ASN A 58 4.98 -17.52 -19.40
C ASN A 58 4.93 -16.22 -20.23
N GLY A 59 5.69 -15.17 -19.90
CA GLY A 59 5.84 -13.99 -20.77
C GLY A 59 4.59 -13.10 -20.88
N ASP A 60 3.78 -13.05 -19.82
CA ASP A 60 2.57 -12.22 -19.74
C ASP A 60 2.87 -10.71 -19.57
N GLY A 61 4.11 -10.31 -19.29
CA GLY A 61 4.51 -8.90 -19.19
C GLY A 61 4.40 -8.31 -17.79
N LEU A 62 4.13 -9.13 -16.77
CA LEU A 62 4.29 -8.71 -15.38
C LEU A 62 5.78 -8.48 -15.08
N THR A 63 6.10 -7.36 -14.44
CA THR A 63 7.43 -7.03 -13.90
C THR A 63 7.31 -6.76 -12.40
N GLY A 64 8.30 -7.19 -11.62
CA GLY A 64 8.30 -6.97 -10.17
C GLY A 64 9.03 -8.05 -9.37
N GLU A 65 8.60 -8.25 -8.13
CA GLU A 65 9.16 -9.25 -7.23
C GLU A 65 8.06 -10.13 -6.62
N TRP A 66 8.33 -11.42 -6.53
CA TRP A 66 7.64 -12.34 -5.63
C TRP A 66 8.49 -12.57 -4.39
N ILE A 67 7.87 -12.53 -3.23
CA ILE A 67 8.41 -13.05 -1.97
C ILE A 67 7.59 -14.27 -1.61
N GLU A 68 8.20 -15.44 -1.65
CA GLU A 68 7.53 -16.73 -1.52
C GLU A 68 8.37 -17.75 -0.75
N PRO A 69 7.74 -18.81 -0.22
CA PRO A 69 8.46 -19.94 0.34
C PRO A 69 9.45 -20.54 -0.66
N ALA A 70 10.60 -21.00 -0.18
CA ALA A 70 11.62 -21.65 -1.01
C ALA A 70 11.16 -23.03 -1.51
N ASP A 71 10.36 -23.73 -0.71
CA ASP A 71 9.66 -24.95 -1.07
C ASP A 71 8.25 -24.59 -1.59
N PRO A 72 7.95 -24.81 -2.88
CA PRO A 72 6.67 -24.45 -3.47
C PRO A 72 5.49 -25.28 -2.92
N ASP A 73 5.76 -26.46 -2.36
CA ASP A 73 4.73 -27.30 -1.73
C ASP A 73 4.35 -26.77 -0.34
N LEU A 74 5.19 -25.92 0.26
CA LEU A 74 4.85 -25.18 1.46
C LEU A 74 3.87 -24.06 1.11
N HIS A 75 2.65 -24.21 1.61
CA HIS A 75 1.59 -23.21 1.53
C HIS A 75 0.90 -23.05 0.17
N ASP A 76 0.56 -24.16 -0.49
CA ASP A 76 -0.27 -24.13 -1.71
C ASP A 76 -1.63 -23.41 -1.47
N ASP A 77 -2.08 -23.36 -0.20
CA ASP A 77 -3.26 -22.63 0.28
C ASP A 77 -3.00 -21.25 0.97
N ALA A 78 -1.77 -20.72 0.93
CA ALA A 78 -1.48 -19.42 1.56
C ALA A 78 -2.27 -18.25 0.95
N PRO A 79 -2.55 -17.19 1.74
CA PRO A 79 -2.93 -15.90 1.18
C PRO A 79 -1.90 -15.40 0.16
N VAL A 80 -2.38 -14.67 -0.83
CA VAL A 80 -1.54 -13.88 -1.74
C VAL A 80 -1.76 -12.41 -1.42
N VAL A 81 -0.68 -11.69 -1.14
CA VAL A 81 -0.73 -10.24 -0.97
C VAL A 81 -0.26 -9.61 -2.28
N LEU A 82 -1.13 -8.82 -2.93
CA LEU A 82 -0.71 -7.90 -3.98
C LEU A 82 -0.32 -6.58 -3.32
N TYR A 83 0.97 -6.29 -3.23
CA TYR A 83 1.49 -5.10 -2.56
C TYR A 83 1.86 -4.02 -3.56
N LEU A 84 1.18 -2.88 -3.50
CA LEU A 84 1.42 -1.70 -4.32
C LEU A 84 2.26 -0.71 -3.53
N HIS A 85 3.49 -0.50 -3.97
CA HIS A 85 4.47 0.30 -3.22
C HIS A 85 4.14 1.79 -3.20
N GLY A 86 4.49 2.49 -2.13
CA GLY A 86 4.47 3.95 -2.05
C GLY A 86 5.61 4.60 -2.83
N GLY A 87 5.72 5.93 -2.73
CA GLY A 87 6.71 6.73 -3.48
C GLY A 87 6.11 7.80 -4.37
N GLY A 88 4.93 8.32 -3.99
CA GLY A 88 4.31 9.47 -4.67
C GLY A 88 3.84 9.22 -6.10
N TYR A 89 3.88 7.96 -6.59
CA TYR A 89 3.72 7.58 -8.01
C TYR A 89 4.89 7.96 -8.94
N PHE A 90 6.01 8.46 -8.40
CA PHE A 90 7.17 8.88 -9.22
C PHE A 90 8.53 8.36 -8.73
N PHE A 91 8.61 7.76 -7.55
CA PHE A 91 9.83 7.10 -7.05
C PHE A 91 9.53 5.81 -6.29
N CYS A 92 10.58 5.14 -5.81
CA CYS A 92 10.57 3.79 -5.23
C CYS A 92 10.36 2.68 -6.26
N SER A 93 10.38 1.44 -5.75
CA SER A 93 10.35 0.18 -6.49
C SER A 93 10.02 -0.98 -5.52
N PRO A 94 9.76 -2.20 -6.03
CA PRO A 94 9.66 -3.40 -5.19
C PRO A 94 10.83 -3.56 -4.20
N ARG A 95 12.05 -3.30 -4.66
CA ARG A 95 13.28 -3.42 -3.85
C ARG A 95 13.27 -2.50 -2.64
N THR A 96 12.86 -1.25 -2.81
CA THR A 96 12.81 -0.28 -1.70
C THR A 96 11.79 -0.65 -0.63
N HIS A 97 10.79 -1.48 -0.98
CA HIS A 97 9.71 -1.91 -0.09
C HIS A 97 9.91 -3.30 0.51
N ARG A 98 11.03 -3.98 0.20
CA ARG A 98 11.40 -5.27 0.83
C ARG A 98 11.23 -5.31 2.35
N PRO A 99 11.54 -4.25 3.14
CA PRO A 99 11.32 -4.32 4.58
C PRO A 99 9.88 -4.63 4.98
N ILE A 100 8.90 -3.94 4.40
CA ILE A 100 7.50 -4.14 4.74
C ILE A 100 6.96 -5.43 4.10
N THR A 101 7.35 -5.73 2.87
CA THR A 101 6.85 -6.90 2.14
C THR A 101 7.41 -8.21 2.68
N ILE A 102 8.68 -8.26 3.13
CA ILE A 102 9.25 -9.41 3.87
C ILE A 102 8.54 -9.57 5.22
N GLY A 103 8.28 -8.47 5.93
CA GLY A 103 7.54 -8.51 7.19
C GLY A 103 6.12 -9.05 7.02
N LEU A 104 5.42 -8.65 5.95
CA LEU A 104 4.11 -9.19 5.57
C LEU A 104 4.19 -10.67 5.21
N ALA A 105 5.11 -11.07 4.35
CA ALA A 105 5.33 -12.46 3.97
C ALA A 105 5.51 -13.35 5.21
N THR A 106 6.41 -12.95 6.10
CA THR A 106 6.74 -13.64 7.35
C THR A 106 5.55 -13.71 8.31
N HIS A 107 4.92 -12.57 8.59
CA HIS A 107 3.87 -12.50 9.62
C HIS A 107 2.51 -12.98 9.15
N ALA A 108 2.20 -12.87 7.86
CA ALA A 108 0.97 -13.38 7.27
C ALA A 108 1.08 -14.86 6.91
N ARG A 109 2.30 -15.38 6.69
CA ARG A 109 2.57 -16.64 5.98
C ARG A 109 1.92 -16.61 4.59
N ALA A 110 2.19 -15.53 3.87
CA ALA A 110 1.58 -15.22 2.59
C ALA A 110 2.65 -15.04 1.52
N ARG A 111 2.37 -15.46 0.29
CA ARG A 111 3.16 -15.03 -0.86
C ARG A 111 2.87 -13.56 -1.13
N VAL A 112 3.89 -12.76 -1.46
CA VAL A 112 3.72 -11.33 -1.71
C VAL A 112 4.18 -11.02 -3.13
N CYS A 113 3.26 -10.58 -3.98
CA CYS A 113 3.52 -10.07 -5.31
C CYS A 113 3.65 -8.54 -5.23
N VAL A 114 4.75 -8.00 -5.74
CA VAL A 114 5.05 -6.57 -5.72
C VAL A 114 5.35 -6.13 -7.15
N PRO A 115 4.36 -5.62 -7.91
CA PRO A 115 4.61 -5.15 -9.27
C PRO A 115 5.51 -3.91 -9.27
N ASP A 116 6.40 -3.85 -10.26
CA ASP A 116 7.17 -2.65 -10.59
C ASP A 116 6.35 -1.78 -11.56
N TYR A 117 5.28 -1.17 -11.04
CA TYR A 117 4.31 -0.44 -11.84
C TYR A 117 4.93 0.85 -12.42
N ARG A 118 4.44 1.27 -13.59
CA ARG A 118 4.94 2.45 -14.31
C ARG A 118 4.79 3.72 -13.48
N LEU A 119 5.80 4.59 -13.52
CA LEU A 119 5.88 5.79 -12.69
C LEU A 119 5.85 7.08 -13.51
N ALA A 120 5.30 8.14 -12.91
CA ALA A 120 5.40 9.50 -13.42
C ALA A 120 6.84 10.04 -13.25
N PRO A 121 7.29 11.00 -14.07
CA PRO A 121 6.55 11.68 -15.14
C PRO A 121 6.48 10.90 -16.46
N GLU A 122 7.22 9.80 -16.61
CA GLU A 122 7.26 9.03 -17.86
C GLU A 122 5.91 8.40 -18.19
N HIS A 123 5.19 8.01 -17.14
CA HIS A 123 3.88 7.38 -17.22
C HIS A 123 2.96 7.97 -16.14
N PRO A 124 2.34 9.13 -16.38
CA PRO A 124 1.42 9.76 -15.44
C PRO A 124 0.14 8.93 -15.27
N PHE A 125 -0.77 9.41 -14.41
CA PHE A 125 -2.13 8.86 -14.34
C PHE A 125 -2.75 8.68 -15.75
N PRO A 126 -3.41 7.56 -16.08
CA PRO A 126 -3.80 6.43 -15.22
C PRO A 126 -2.85 5.22 -15.25
N ALA A 127 -1.62 5.34 -15.77
CA ALA A 127 -0.75 4.18 -16.01
C ALA A 127 -0.54 3.25 -14.77
N PRO A 128 -0.31 3.74 -13.54
CA PRO A 128 -0.24 2.87 -12.37
C PRO A 128 -1.52 2.05 -12.11
N VAL A 129 -2.70 2.62 -12.40
CA VAL A 129 -4.00 1.96 -12.20
C VAL A 129 -4.18 0.82 -13.19
N GLU A 130 -3.80 1.06 -14.45
CA GLU A 130 -3.80 0.03 -15.50
C GLU A 130 -2.89 -1.14 -15.14
N ASP A 131 -1.70 -0.85 -14.62
CA ASP A 131 -0.74 -1.88 -14.24
C ASP A 131 -1.23 -2.69 -13.03
N ALA A 132 -1.81 -2.03 -12.03
CA ALA A 132 -2.40 -2.71 -10.88
C ALA A 132 -3.56 -3.64 -11.30
N LEU A 133 -4.42 -3.20 -12.23
CA LEU A 133 -5.50 -4.02 -12.81
C LEU A 133 -4.95 -5.21 -13.58
N PHE A 134 -3.95 -4.96 -14.42
CA PHE A 134 -3.27 -5.99 -15.19
C PHE A 134 -2.70 -7.05 -14.25
N THR A 135 -1.92 -6.65 -13.24
CA THR A 135 -1.36 -7.58 -12.25
C THR A 135 -2.44 -8.39 -11.55
N TYR A 136 -3.50 -7.74 -11.05
CA TYR A 136 -4.58 -8.44 -10.36
C TYR A 136 -5.25 -9.50 -11.24
N ARG A 137 -5.62 -9.13 -12.47
CA ARG A 137 -6.27 -10.05 -13.42
C ARG A 137 -5.35 -11.19 -13.84
N THR A 138 -4.06 -10.93 -13.97
CA THR A 138 -3.05 -11.95 -14.24
C THR A 138 -2.96 -12.96 -13.09
N LEU A 139 -2.93 -12.51 -11.83
CA LEU A 139 -2.95 -13.41 -10.67
C LEU A 139 -4.19 -14.33 -10.69
N VAL A 140 -5.36 -13.76 -10.97
CA VAL A 140 -6.62 -14.53 -11.05
C VAL A 140 -6.58 -15.53 -12.21
N THR A 141 -6.09 -15.12 -13.37
CA THR A 141 -5.96 -15.99 -14.56
C THR A 141 -4.97 -17.13 -14.34
N GLN A 142 -3.93 -16.91 -13.54
CA GLN A 142 -2.96 -17.93 -13.12
C GLN A 142 -3.51 -18.85 -12.02
N GLY A 143 -4.79 -18.74 -11.65
CA GLY A 143 -5.47 -19.65 -10.73
C GLY A 143 -5.47 -19.20 -9.27
N VAL A 144 -4.97 -18.01 -8.94
CA VAL A 144 -5.10 -17.47 -7.59
C VAL A 144 -6.55 -17.06 -7.35
N SER A 145 -7.26 -17.77 -6.48
CA SER A 145 -8.64 -17.41 -6.12
C SER A 145 -8.71 -15.96 -5.61
N PRO A 146 -9.62 -15.11 -6.13
CA PRO A 146 -9.85 -13.74 -5.61
C PRO A 146 -10.03 -13.68 -4.09
N SER A 147 -10.72 -14.68 -3.53
CA SER A 147 -10.96 -14.81 -2.08
C SER A 147 -9.70 -15.09 -1.24
N ARG A 148 -8.56 -15.38 -1.88
CA ARG A 148 -7.25 -15.57 -1.25
C ARG A 148 -6.32 -14.38 -1.49
N ILE A 149 -6.72 -13.42 -2.33
CA ILE A 149 -5.95 -12.20 -2.58
C ILE A 149 -6.33 -11.15 -1.55
N VAL A 150 -5.33 -10.53 -0.92
CA VAL A 150 -5.48 -9.28 -0.16
C VAL A 150 -4.64 -8.22 -0.86
N VAL A 151 -5.24 -7.08 -1.18
CA VAL A 151 -4.48 -5.94 -1.74
C VAL A 151 -3.89 -5.15 -0.59
N ALA A 152 -2.62 -4.80 -0.66
CA ALA A 152 -1.97 -3.96 0.32
C ALA A 152 -1.19 -2.84 -0.36
N GLY A 153 -0.96 -1.75 0.35
CA GLY A 153 -0.13 -0.68 -0.17
C GLY A 153 0.02 0.46 0.82
N ASP A 154 1.03 1.28 0.58
CA ASP A 154 1.36 2.40 1.44
C ASP A 154 1.40 3.74 0.70
N SER A 155 1.03 4.83 1.38
CA SER A 155 1.11 6.17 0.78
C SER A 155 0.36 6.22 -0.57
N ALA A 156 1.02 6.65 -1.64
CA ALA A 156 0.54 6.55 -3.02
C ALA A 156 0.07 5.14 -3.42
N GLY A 157 0.80 4.08 -3.04
CA GLY A 157 0.39 2.70 -3.27
C GLY A 157 -0.84 2.29 -2.46
N GLY A 158 -1.10 2.92 -1.31
CA GLY A 158 -2.33 2.77 -0.55
C GLY A 158 -3.54 3.43 -1.25
N GLY A 159 -3.31 4.59 -1.88
CA GLY A 159 -4.28 5.19 -2.81
C GLY A 159 -4.51 4.30 -4.02
N LEU A 160 -3.44 3.79 -4.63
CA LEU A 160 -3.52 2.90 -5.79
C LEU A 160 -4.28 1.60 -5.47
N ALA A 161 -4.09 1.04 -4.28
CA ALA A 161 -4.83 -0.11 -3.82
C ALA A 161 -6.34 0.17 -3.78
N LEU A 162 -6.76 1.33 -3.28
CA LEU A 162 -8.18 1.72 -3.31
C LEU A 162 -8.68 1.96 -4.73
N ALA A 163 -7.90 2.64 -5.58
CA ALA A 163 -8.23 2.85 -6.99
C ALA A 163 -8.44 1.51 -7.72
N LEU A 164 -7.57 0.53 -7.46
CA LEU A 164 -7.71 -0.83 -7.98
C LEU A 164 -9.04 -1.47 -7.52
N LEU A 165 -9.37 -1.39 -6.23
CA LEU A 165 -10.64 -1.97 -5.73
C LEU A 165 -11.87 -1.32 -6.39
N VAL A 166 -11.84 0.01 -6.56
CA VAL A 166 -12.90 0.77 -7.26
C VAL A 166 -13.00 0.29 -8.70
N ALA A 167 -11.88 0.25 -9.43
CA ALA A 167 -11.86 -0.16 -10.83
C ALA A 167 -12.31 -1.62 -11.05
N LEU A 168 -11.93 -2.54 -10.15
CA LEU A 168 -12.40 -3.93 -10.19
C LEU A 168 -13.91 -4.01 -9.99
N ARG A 169 -14.45 -3.29 -8.99
CA ARG A 169 -15.89 -3.27 -8.68
C ARG A 169 -16.69 -2.68 -9.83
N ASP A 170 -16.22 -1.59 -10.42
CA ASP A 170 -16.88 -0.91 -11.54
C ASP A 170 -16.85 -1.76 -12.83
N ALA A 171 -15.80 -2.57 -13.01
CA ALA A 171 -15.68 -3.55 -14.10
C ALA A 171 -16.44 -4.86 -13.84
N ALA A 172 -17.09 -5.00 -12.68
CA ALA A 172 -17.71 -6.25 -12.20
C ALA A 172 -16.73 -7.44 -12.13
N ASP A 173 -15.44 -7.17 -11.93
CA ASP A 173 -14.45 -8.21 -11.66
C ASP A 173 -14.66 -8.79 -10.25
N PRO A 174 -14.30 -10.07 -10.02
CA PRO A 174 -14.26 -10.62 -8.67
C PRO A 174 -13.35 -9.80 -7.76
N LEU A 175 -13.84 -9.41 -6.60
CA LEU A 175 -13.08 -8.61 -5.64
C LEU A 175 -12.15 -9.46 -4.76
N PRO A 176 -11.01 -8.90 -4.30
CA PRO A 176 -10.15 -9.55 -3.32
C PRO A 176 -10.86 -9.71 -1.97
N ALA A 177 -10.29 -10.53 -1.09
CA ALA A 177 -10.79 -10.78 0.26
C ALA A 177 -10.88 -9.51 1.13
N GLY A 178 -10.07 -8.50 0.82
CA GLY A 178 -9.99 -7.22 1.53
C GLY A 178 -8.72 -6.46 1.20
N ALA A 179 -8.49 -5.36 1.91
CA ALA A 179 -7.26 -4.59 1.79
C ALA A 179 -6.64 -4.15 3.12
N VAL A 180 -5.31 -4.03 3.11
CA VAL A 180 -4.51 -3.48 4.22
C VAL A 180 -3.72 -2.26 3.74
N LEU A 181 -4.05 -1.09 4.24
CA LEU A 181 -3.56 0.20 3.75
C LEU A 181 -2.71 0.89 4.82
N TYR A 182 -1.54 1.40 4.44
CA TYR A 182 -0.64 2.11 5.35
C TYR A 182 -0.51 3.57 4.93
N SER A 183 -1.02 4.48 5.76
CA SER A 183 -0.98 5.92 5.51
C SER A 183 -1.43 6.28 4.08
N PRO A 184 -2.57 5.76 3.58
CA PRO A 184 -2.95 5.91 2.18
C PRO A 184 -3.15 7.38 1.79
N TRP A 185 -2.55 7.77 0.67
CA TRP A 185 -2.78 9.07 0.05
C TRP A 185 -4.00 8.93 -0.87
N THR A 186 -5.12 9.56 -0.52
CA THR A 186 -6.41 9.35 -1.18
C THR A 186 -7.00 10.63 -1.77
N ASP A 187 -6.40 11.78 -1.48
CA ASP A 187 -6.86 13.10 -1.90
C ASP A 187 -5.72 13.92 -2.55
N LEU A 188 -5.64 13.85 -3.88
CA LEU A 188 -4.73 14.68 -4.67
C LEU A 188 -5.18 16.14 -4.75
N ALA A 189 -6.44 16.46 -4.41
CA ALA A 189 -6.89 17.84 -4.28
C ALA A 189 -6.40 18.50 -2.98
N ALA A 190 -5.71 17.74 -2.11
CA ALA A 190 -5.01 18.23 -0.92
C ALA A 190 -5.91 19.07 0.01
N THR A 191 -7.05 18.52 0.40
CA THR A 191 -8.09 19.23 1.18
C THR A 191 -8.16 18.83 2.67
N GLY A 192 -7.27 17.95 3.13
CA GLY A 192 -7.24 17.49 4.52
C GLY A 192 -6.73 18.55 5.50
N GLN A 193 -7.40 18.73 6.65
CA GLN A 193 -7.00 19.71 7.67
C GLN A 193 -5.65 19.36 8.31
N SER A 194 -5.31 18.07 8.39
CA SER A 194 -4.00 17.57 8.84
C SER A 194 -2.83 18.07 7.99
N LEU A 195 -3.06 18.51 6.75
CA LEU A 195 -2.00 19.16 5.95
C LEU A 195 -1.48 20.42 6.64
N ILE A 196 -2.34 21.12 7.38
CA ILE A 196 -1.99 22.33 8.14
C ILE A 196 -1.60 21.93 9.57
N ASP A 197 -2.48 21.21 10.27
CA ASP A 197 -2.32 20.93 11.71
C ASP A 197 -1.07 20.11 12.01
N ASN A 198 -0.72 19.18 11.11
CA ASN A 198 0.42 18.28 11.29
C ASN A 198 1.67 18.73 10.52
N ASP A 199 1.66 19.86 9.81
CA ASP A 199 2.77 20.29 8.94
C ASP A 199 4.12 20.26 9.67
N GLU A 200 4.17 20.77 10.91
CA GLU A 200 5.40 20.78 11.71
C GLU A 200 5.73 19.42 12.34
N SER A 201 4.69 18.65 12.68
CA SER A 201 4.81 17.39 13.40
C SER A 201 5.22 16.23 12.49
N ASP A 202 4.82 16.28 11.21
CA ASP A 202 5.23 15.32 10.20
C ASP A 202 6.73 15.43 9.99
N VAL A 203 7.42 14.30 10.02
CA VAL A 203 8.87 14.24 9.89
C VAL A 203 9.29 13.96 8.45
N MET A 204 8.36 13.63 7.55
CA MET A 204 8.61 13.26 6.17
C MET A 204 8.15 14.34 5.19
N PHE A 205 6.97 14.91 5.39
CA PHE A 205 6.36 15.83 4.43
C PHE A 205 6.01 17.19 5.00
N ARG A 206 5.82 18.14 4.08
CA ARG A 206 5.11 19.40 4.30
C ARG A 206 3.73 19.27 3.66
N GLY A 207 2.70 19.79 4.31
CA GLY A 207 1.33 19.77 3.78
C GLY A 207 1.24 20.49 2.44
N ALA A 208 1.88 21.66 2.32
CA ALA A 208 1.93 22.44 1.08
C ALA A 208 2.57 21.69 -0.10
N TRP A 209 3.47 20.74 0.18
CA TRP A 209 4.12 19.93 -0.86
C TRP A 209 3.19 18.88 -1.46
N MET A 210 2.12 18.46 -0.77
CA MET A 210 1.24 17.40 -1.25
C MET A 210 0.53 17.76 -2.57
N ALA A 211 0.11 19.02 -2.73
CA ALA A 211 -0.48 19.51 -3.98
C ALA A 211 0.54 19.53 -5.14
N HIS A 212 1.82 19.82 -4.85
CA HIS A 212 2.88 19.74 -5.85
C HIS A 212 3.15 18.29 -6.28
N GLY A 213 3.22 17.36 -5.33
CA GLY A 213 3.33 15.93 -5.62
C GLY A 213 2.16 15.42 -6.47
N ALA A 214 0.94 15.86 -6.18
CA ALA A 214 -0.24 15.52 -6.96
C ALA A 214 -0.12 15.97 -8.44
N ALA A 215 0.36 17.19 -8.66
CA ALA A 215 0.57 17.72 -10.01
C ALA A 215 1.61 16.91 -10.80
N LEU A 216 2.66 16.40 -10.15
CA LEU A 216 3.66 15.53 -10.80
C LEU A 216 3.06 14.19 -11.26
N TYR A 217 2.18 13.59 -10.45
CA TYR A 217 1.52 12.34 -10.81
C TYR A 217 0.46 12.52 -11.90
N LEU A 218 -0.37 13.56 -11.78
CA LEU A 218 -1.38 13.88 -12.77
C LEU A 218 -0.74 14.29 -14.10
N GLY A 219 0.42 14.94 -14.07
CA GLY A 219 1.20 15.26 -15.25
C GLY A 219 0.39 15.95 -16.34
N ASP A 220 0.51 15.47 -17.57
CA ASP A 220 -0.24 15.92 -18.75
C ASP A 220 -1.51 15.09 -19.01
N SER A 221 -1.96 14.26 -18.07
CA SER A 221 -3.13 13.38 -18.24
C SER A 221 -4.44 14.12 -18.49
N GLY A 222 -4.53 15.40 -18.09
CA GLY A 222 -5.76 16.19 -18.14
C GLY A 222 -6.81 15.81 -17.10
N ALA A 223 -6.54 14.82 -16.22
CA ALA A 223 -7.45 14.44 -15.17
C ALA A 223 -7.49 15.49 -14.04
N PRO A 224 -8.68 15.82 -13.51
CA PRO A 224 -8.78 16.71 -12.36
C PRO A 224 -8.25 16.02 -11.10
N ALA A 225 -7.80 16.80 -10.11
CA ALA A 225 -7.24 16.28 -8.88
C ALA A 225 -8.24 15.51 -8.00
N ASP A 226 -9.54 15.61 -8.27
CA ASP A 226 -10.60 14.85 -7.61
C ASP A 226 -11.09 13.65 -8.44
N HIS A 227 -10.41 13.31 -9.54
CA HIS A 227 -10.77 12.14 -10.36
C HIS A 227 -10.79 10.86 -9.50
N PRO A 228 -11.89 10.07 -9.44
CA PRO A 228 -12.04 8.97 -8.49
C PRO A 228 -10.95 7.89 -8.49
N LEU A 229 -10.31 7.63 -9.64
CA LEU A 229 -9.19 6.67 -9.75
C LEU A 229 -7.81 7.28 -9.46
N ALA A 230 -7.71 8.61 -9.39
CA ALA A 230 -6.49 9.30 -8.97
C ALA A 230 -6.57 9.67 -7.48
N SER A 231 -7.76 10.07 -7.03
CA SER A 231 -8.12 10.41 -5.66
C SER A 231 -9.31 9.57 -5.18
N PRO A 232 -9.07 8.33 -4.72
CA PRO A 232 -10.13 7.42 -4.28
C PRO A 232 -10.98 7.95 -3.13
N LEU A 233 -10.56 9.02 -2.44
CA LEU A 233 -11.44 9.71 -1.50
C LEU A 233 -12.78 10.11 -2.15
N TYR A 234 -12.79 10.46 -3.44
CA TYR A 234 -13.97 10.92 -4.17
C TYR A 234 -14.77 9.80 -4.85
N ALA A 235 -14.30 8.56 -4.81
CA ALA A 235 -15.00 7.41 -5.38
C ALA A 235 -16.26 7.03 -4.59
N ASP A 236 -17.13 6.23 -5.21
CA ASP A 236 -18.15 5.46 -4.51
C ASP A 236 -17.48 4.28 -3.78
N PHE A 237 -17.81 4.03 -2.52
CA PHE A 237 -17.25 2.92 -1.74
C PHE A 237 -18.20 1.70 -1.68
N THR A 238 -19.42 1.81 -2.22
CA THR A 238 -20.46 0.78 -2.10
C THR A 238 -20.03 -0.57 -2.69
N GLY A 239 -19.99 -1.61 -1.87
CA GLY A 239 -19.62 -2.96 -2.32
C GLY A 239 -18.12 -3.22 -2.40
N LEU A 240 -17.26 -2.28 -1.97
CA LEU A 240 -15.84 -2.57 -1.75
C LEU A 240 -15.65 -3.58 -0.60
N PRO A 241 -14.56 -4.39 -0.62
CA PRO A 241 -14.31 -5.37 0.41
C PRO A 241 -13.83 -4.72 1.71
N THR A 242 -13.64 -5.52 2.76
CA THR A 242 -13.22 -5.02 4.08
C THR A 242 -11.85 -4.33 4.03
N LEU A 243 -11.74 -3.16 4.69
CA LEU A 243 -10.54 -2.34 4.72
C LEU A 243 -9.92 -2.27 6.12
N HIS A 244 -8.61 -2.45 6.21
CA HIS A 244 -7.83 -2.24 7.43
C HIS A 244 -6.76 -1.19 7.18
N CYS A 245 -6.87 -0.06 7.87
CA CYS A 245 -6.00 1.09 7.65
C CYS A 245 -5.10 1.34 8.85
N TYR A 246 -3.87 1.76 8.58
CA TYR A 246 -2.91 2.26 9.55
C TYR A 246 -2.60 3.71 9.22
N VAL A 247 -2.47 4.58 10.23
CA VAL A 247 -2.19 6.00 10.02
C VAL A 247 -1.48 6.60 11.22
N SER A 248 -0.51 7.48 11.05
CA SER A 248 0.12 8.17 12.18
C SER A 248 -0.72 9.36 12.64
N THR A 249 -0.73 9.63 13.93
CA THR A 249 -1.40 10.84 14.47
C THR A 249 -0.73 12.14 14.02
N SER A 250 0.55 12.08 13.60
CA SER A 250 1.38 13.25 13.26
C SER A 250 1.68 13.40 11.78
N GLU A 251 1.14 12.53 10.91
CA GLU A 251 1.38 12.66 9.46
C GLU A 251 0.37 13.61 8.81
N VAL A 252 0.79 14.29 7.75
CA VAL A 252 -0.06 15.21 6.98
C VAL A 252 -1.21 14.49 6.27
N LEU A 253 -1.04 13.19 5.99
CA LEU A 253 -2.04 12.29 5.38
C LEU A 253 -3.00 11.64 6.38
N ARG A 254 -3.02 12.11 7.64
CA ARG A 254 -3.93 11.60 8.65
C ARG A 254 -5.39 11.68 8.20
N ASP A 255 -5.80 12.86 7.74
CA ASP A 255 -7.19 13.10 7.39
C ASP A 255 -7.59 12.45 6.07
N ASP A 256 -6.66 12.12 5.19
CA ASP A 256 -6.93 11.28 4.01
C ASP A 256 -7.45 9.91 4.44
N THR A 257 -6.79 9.29 5.42
CA THR A 257 -7.22 8.00 5.97
C THR A 257 -8.56 8.13 6.69
N LEU A 258 -8.70 9.12 7.57
CA LEU A 258 -9.90 9.25 8.41
C LEU A 258 -11.15 9.58 7.59
N ARG A 259 -11.05 10.51 6.63
CA ARG A 259 -12.17 10.88 5.76
C ARG A 259 -12.57 9.74 4.82
N MET A 260 -11.59 9.03 4.26
CA MET A 260 -11.85 7.83 3.44
C MET A 260 -12.54 6.74 4.27
N ALA A 261 -12.07 6.48 5.50
CA ALA A 261 -12.69 5.50 6.38
C ALA A 261 -14.13 5.87 6.77
N GLU A 262 -14.41 7.16 7.01
CA GLU A 262 -15.76 7.66 7.27
C GLU A 262 -16.68 7.43 6.07
N ARG A 263 -16.25 7.83 4.87
CA ARG A 263 -17.02 7.63 3.63
C ARG A 263 -17.27 6.16 3.32
N ALA A 264 -16.25 5.32 3.47
CA ALA A 264 -16.37 3.88 3.27
C ALA A 264 -17.36 3.24 4.24
N ARG A 265 -17.32 3.60 5.53
CA ARG A 265 -18.32 3.14 6.52
C ARG A 265 -19.73 3.60 6.18
N ALA A 266 -19.89 4.86 5.74
CA ALA A 266 -21.18 5.39 5.32
C ALA A 266 -21.75 4.63 4.10
N ALA A 267 -20.89 4.08 3.23
CA ALA A 267 -21.26 3.21 2.11
C ALA A 267 -21.44 1.72 2.50
N GLY A 268 -21.42 1.39 3.78
CA GLY A 268 -21.62 0.02 4.29
C GLY A 268 -20.36 -0.85 4.28
N VAL A 269 -19.18 -0.30 4.01
CA VAL A 269 -17.92 -1.06 4.02
C VAL A 269 -17.43 -1.25 5.46
N SER A 270 -17.00 -2.46 5.80
CA SER A 270 -16.32 -2.74 7.07
C SER A 270 -14.92 -2.14 7.06
N VAL A 271 -14.67 -1.18 7.96
CA VAL A 271 -13.39 -0.47 8.04
C VAL A 271 -12.86 -0.39 9.47
N SER A 272 -11.62 -0.82 9.69
CA SER A 272 -10.88 -0.53 10.93
C SER A 272 -9.74 0.44 10.67
N VAL A 273 -9.48 1.35 11.61
CA VAL A 273 -8.32 2.26 11.55
C VAL A 273 -7.49 2.08 12.81
N GLU A 274 -6.20 1.80 12.67
CA GLU A 274 -5.21 1.78 13.74
C GLU A 274 -4.31 3.03 13.65
N MET A 275 -4.32 3.84 14.72
CA MET A 275 -3.53 5.06 14.78
C MET A 275 -2.21 4.86 15.53
N GLY A 276 -1.10 5.08 14.84
CA GLY A 276 0.24 5.14 15.42
C GLY A 276 0.52 6.50 16.06
N ARG A 277 0.83 6.54 17.36
CA ARG A 277 1.06 7.82 18.06
C ARG A 277 2.45 8.38 17.74
N ARG A 278 2.49 9.49 17.00
CA ARG A 278 3.71 10.24 16.65
C ARG A 278 4.79 9.38 16.01
N LEU A 279 4.38 8.54 15.06
CA LEU A 279 5.26 7.74 14.24
C LEU A 279 5.49 8.42 12.89
N PRO A 280 6.60 8.14 12.18
CA PRO A 280 6.78 8.59 10.82
C PRO A 280 5.68 8.06 9.89
N HIS A 281 5.42 8.79 8.81
CA HIS A 281 4.60 8.31 7.70
C HIS A 281 5.07 6.92 7.23
N VAL A 282 4.13 5.99 7.04
CA VAL A 282 4.41 4.57 6.72
C VAL A 282 5.41 3.95 7.69
N TRP A 283 5.24 4.13 9.01
CA TRP A 283 6.16 3.55 9.98
C TRP A 283 6.44 2.03 9.82
N PRO A 284 5.54 1.18 9.27
CA PRO A 284 5.86 -0.22 9.03
C PRO A 284 7.03 -0.47 8.06
N ILE A 285 7.39 0.50 7.20
CA ILE A 285 8.57 0.41 6.31
C ILE A 285 9.90 0.32 7.08
N PHE A 286 9.92 0.74 8.35
CA PHE A 286 11.12 0.67 9.20
C PHE A 286 11.28 -0.68 9.90
N TYR A 287 10.57 -1.72 9.44
CA TYR A 287 10.81 -3.10 9.87
C TYR A 287 12.23 -3.57 9.50
N PRO A 288 12.90 -4.40 10.32
CA PRO A 288 12.53 -4.76 11.68
C PRO A 288 13.08 -3.76 12.71
N PHE A 289 13.73 -2.67 12.31
CA PHE A 289 14.42 -1.79 13.26
C PHE A 289 13.46 -1.15 14.29
N LEU A 290 12.32 -0.63 13.83
CA LEU A 290 11.34 0.03 14.68
C LEU A 290 10.41 -1.00 15.37
N PRO A 291 10.34 -1.06 16.72
CA PRO A 291 9.45 -1.99 17.41
C PRO A 291 7.97 -1.83 17.03
N GLU A 292 7.52 -0.60 16.86
CA GLU A 292 6.16 -0.27 16.43
C GLU A 292 5.85 -0.79 15.01
N ALA A 293 6.86 -0.88 14.13
CA ALA A 293 6.71 -1.50 12.81
C ALA A 293 6.50 -3.02 12.91
N ARG A 294 7.25 -3.70 13.79
CA ARG A 294 7.07 -5.15 14.03
C ARG A 294 5.66 -5.45 14.54
N VAL A 295 5.16 -4.63 15.47
CA VAL A 295 3.80 -4.79 16.01
C VAL A 295 2.75 -4.59 14.91
N ALA A 296 2.87 -3.53 14.12
CA ALA A 296 1.95 -3.26 13.02
C ALA A 296 1.95 -4.41 11.99
N LEU A 297 3.12 -4.90 11.56
CA LEU A 297 3.16 -5.99 10.58
C LEU A 297 2.71 -7.34 11.11
N LYS A 298 2.94 -7.62 12.40
CA LYS A 298 2.34 -8.79 13.05
C LYS A 298 0.81 -8.72 13.01
N ARG A 299 0.22 -7.57 13.36
CA ARG A 299 -1.23 -7.34 13.30
C ARG A 299 -1.76 -7.39 11.89
N SER A 300 -1.05 -6.82 10.91
CA SER A 300 -1.40 -6.94 9.49
C SER A 300 -1.43 -8.40 9.03
N GLY A 301 -0.45 -9.21 9.44
CA GLY A 301 -0.43 -10.63 9.12
C GLY A 301 -1.60 -11.41 9.72
N GLU A 302 -1.98 -11.10 10.97
CA GLU A 302 -3.20 -11.64 11.59
C GLU A 302 -4.46 -11.22 10.82
N GLN A 303 -4.52 -9.97 10.36
CA GLN A 303 -5.67 -9.45 9.65
C GLN A 303 -5.79 -10.02 8.23
N ILE A 304 -4.69 -10.17 7.50
CA ILE A 304 -4.65 -10.84 6.19
C ILE A 304 -5.25 -12.24 6.29
N ARG A 305 -4.83 -13.03 7.29
CA ARG A 305 -5.39 -14.37 7.51
C ARG A 305 -6.88 -14.35 7.85
N ARG A 306 -7.33 -13.37 8.65
CA ARG A 306 -8.76 -13.22 8.99
C ARG A 306 -9.60 -12.88 7.76
N LEU A 307 -9.14 -11.97 6.90
CA LEU A 307 -9.82 -11.60 5.67
C LEU A 307 -10.05 -12.81 4.77
N VAL A 308 -8.99 -13.59 4.52
CA VAL A 308 -9.10 -14.82 3.69
C VAL A 308 -10.01 -15.85 4.37
N ALA A 309 -9.85 -16.10 5.68
CA ALA A 309 -10.68 -17.06 6.42
C ALA A 309 -12.18 -16.70 6.43
N ALA A 310 -12.53 -15.41 6.48
CA ALA A 310 -13.92 -14.96 6.43
C ALA A 310 -14.59 -15.31 5.09
N GLN A 311 -13.83 -15.30 3.98
CA GLN A 311 -14.35 -15.68 2.67
C GLN A 311 -14.63 -17.18 2.57
N HIS A 312 -13.86 -18.03 3.26
CA HIS A 312 -14.12 -19.47 3.31
C HIS A 312 -15.41 -19.80 4.08
N LYS A 313 -15.66 -19.13 5.21
CA LYS A 313 -16.87 -19.36 6.01
C LYS A 313 -18.16 -18.99 5.29
N ASN A 314 -18.13 -17.96 4.45
CA ASN A 314 -19.29 -17.56 3.64
C ASN A 314 -19.58 -18.52 2.47
N ARG A 315 -18.72 -19.53 2.22
CA ARG A 315 -18.88 -20.53 1.16
C ARG A 315 -19.33 -21.89 1.67
N GLU A 316 -19.28 -22.17 2.98
CA GLU A 316 -19.86 -23.40 3.50
C GLU A 316 -21.40 -23.29 3.47
N PRO A 317 -22.11 -24.28 2.89
CA PRO A 317 -23.56 -24.28 2.93
C PRO A 317 -23.98 -24.30 4.39
N VAL A 318 -24.86 -23.37 4.77
CA VAL A 318 -25.62 -23.48 6.01
C VAL A 318 -26.34 -24.81 5.93
N GLU A 319 -25.91 -25.81 6.71
CA GLU A 319 -26.66 -27.05 6.87
C GLU A 319 -28.04 -26.65 7.37
N LEU A 320 -29.02 -26.67 6.45
CA LEU A 320 -30.42 -26.66 6.82
C LEU A 320 -30.63 -27.93 7.65
N THR A 321 -30.67 -27.74 8.95
CA THR A 321 -31.12 -28.78 9.88
C THR A 321 -32.50 -29.23 9.41
N PRO A 322 -32.71 -30.52 9.10
CA PRO A 322 -34.05 -31.01 8.80
C PRO A 322 -34.91 -30.82 10.05
N ALA A 323 -36.17 -30.42 9.80
CA ALA A 323 -37.16 -29.94 10.77
C ALA A 323 -37.33 -30.76 12.06
#